data_AF-A0A381J7S2-F1
#
_entry.id   AF-A0A381J7S2-F1
#
_cell.length_a   1.000
_cell.length_b   1.000
_cell.length_c   1.000
_cell.angle_alpha   90.00
_cell.angle_beta   90.00
_cell.angle_gamma   90.00
#
_symmetry.space_group_name_H-M   'P 1'
#
loop_
_entity.id
_entity.type
_entity.pdbx_description
1 polymer ?
#
loop_
_entity_poly.entity_id
_entity_poly.type
_entity_poly.pdbx_seq_one_letter_code
_entity_poly.pdbx_strand_id
1 'polypeptide(L)'
;MFIKALIIFSFLIILAFIPIPLRISLEVKNKKVHIKLFNKSINLHKEKKQSLPKGIKSNKIKYFNLLNRYKSSNFKSNIFIDTYIEYGCNDASLTAISYGTLNSFFYILYPLLQNIFKIKHYNFKIVPNFNKNILHLKTKCIIYINMAQVISILFMYRKSIKEVKAKE
;
A
#
# COMPACT_ATOMS: atom_id res chain seq x y z
N MET A 1 -19.75 31.35 -26.48
CA MET A 1 -18.45 31.06 -25.81
C MET A 1 -18.64 30.57 -24.38
N PHE A 2 -19.48 31.26 -23.58
CA PHE A 2 -19.75 30.90 -22.17
C PHE A 2 -20.29 29.47 -21.95
N ILE A 3 -21.27 29.03 -22.73
CA ILE A 3 -21.84 27.67 -22.62
C ILE A 3 -20.79 26.58 -22.88
N LYS A 4 -19.93 26.76 -23.89
CA LYS A 4 -18.82 25.84 -24.17
C LYS A 4 -17.84 25.75 -23.00
N ALA A 5 -17.50 26.89 -22.39
CA ALA A 5 -16.62 26.93 -21.22
C ALA A 5 -17.24 26.23 -20.00
N LEU A 6 -18.55 26.39 -19.78
CA LEU A 6 -19.27 25.75 -18.67
C LEU A 6 -19.34 24.23 -18.84
N ILE A 7 -19.52 23.74 -20.06
CA ILE A 7 -19.46 22.31 -20.40
C ILE A 7 -18.06 21.74 -20.14
N ILE A 8 -17.01 22.44 -20.60
CA ILE A 8 -15.61 22.02 -20.37
C ILE A 8 -15.29 21.97 -18.87
N PHE A 9 -15.74 22.96 -18.12
CA PHE A 9 -15.54 23.02 -16.67
C PHE A 9 -16.26 21.88 -15.94
N SER A 10 -17.51 21.60 -16.32
CA SER A 10 -18.27 20.46 -15.79
C SER A 10 -17.58 19.13 -16.08
N PHE A 11 -17.06 18.95 -17.29
CA PHE A 11 -16.31 17.74 -17.67
C PHE A 11 -15.03 17.56 -16.83
N LEU A 12 -14.27 18.63 -16.59
CA LEU A 12 -13.07 18.59 -15.75
C LEU A 12 -13.40 18.20 -14.30
N ILE A 13 -14.52 18.69 -13.76
CA ILE A 13 -14.99 18.32 -12.41
C ILE A 13 -15.28 16.82 -12.35
N ILE A 14 -16.01 16.28 -13.33
CA ILE A 14 -16.33 14.84 -13.40
C ILE A 14 -15.04 14.01 -13.44
N LEU A 15 -14.07 14.42 -14.26
CA LEU A 15 -12.79 13.72 -14.38
C LEU A 15 -12.02 13.67 -13.05
N ALA A 16 -12.11 14.73 -12.23
CA ALA A 16 -11.46 14.80 -10.92
C ALA A 16 -12.05 13.80 -9.89
N PHE A 17 -13.32 13.40 -10.04
CA PHE A 17 -13.96 12.42 -9.16
C PHE A 17 -13.67 10.97 -9.53
N ILE A 18 -13.13 10.71 -10.73
CA ILE A 18 -12.80 9.35 -11.17
C ILE A 18 -11.64 8.80 -10.32
N PRO A 19 -11.80 7.63 -9.69
CA PRO A 19 -10.73 7.02 -8.92
C PRO A 19 -9.62 6.51 -9.85
N ILE A 20 -8.39 6.96 -9.60
CA ILE A 20 -7.19 6.55 -10.32
C ILE A 20 -6.63 5.28 -9.66
N PRO A 21 -6.46 4.17 -10.41
CA PRO A 21 -5.95 2.91 -9.86
C PRO A 21 -4.42 2.90 -9.78
N LEU A 22 -3.87 3.10 -8.57
CA LEU A 22 -2.44 2.94 -8.29
C LEU A 22 -2.09 1.45 -8.20
N ARG A 23 -1.50 0.89 -9.26
CA ARG A 23 -1.13 -0.54 -9.33
C ARG A 23 0.28 -0.76 -8.79
N ILE A 24 0.39 -1.59 -7.76
CA ILE A 24 1.65 -2.02 -7.15
C ILE A 24 1.70 -3.54 -7.26
N SER A 25 2.80 -4.10 -7.77
CA SER A 25 2.99 -5.54 -7.78
C SER A 25 4.38 -5.91 -7.29
N LEU A 26 4.44 -6.98 -6.49
CA LEU A 26 5.67 -7.55 -5.97
C LEU A 26 5.71 -9.02 -6.36
N GLU A 27 6.83 -9.44 -6.96
CA GLU A 27 7.06 -10.82 -7.36
C GLU A 27 8.44 -11.26 -6.86
N VAL A 28 8.47 -12.28 -6.02
CA VAL A 28 9.69 -12.97 -5.58
C VAL A 28 9.72 -14.32 -6.26
N LYS A 29 10.75 -14.56 -7.07
CA LYS A 29 10.95 -15.84 -7.75
C LYS A 29 12.44 -16.09 -7.88
N ASN A 30 12.89 -17.30 -7.57
CA ASN A 30 14.30 -17.70 -7.69
C ASN A 30 15.27 -16.73 -6.98
N LYS A 31 14.94 -16.30 -5.75
CA LYS A 31 15.72 -15.34 -4.95
C LYS A 31 15.87 -13.93 -5.57
N LYS A 32 15.12 -13.62 -6.64
CA LYS A 32 15.05 -12.27 -7.22
C LYS A 32 13.75 -11.60 -6.81
N VAL A 33 13.84 -10.31 -6.46
CA VAL A 33 12.70 -9.48 -6.08
C VAL A 33 12.42 -8.49 -7.21
N HIS A 34 11.22 -8.57 -7.76
CA HIS A 34 10.74 -7.68 -8.80
C HIS A 34 9.59 -6.84 -8.24
N ILE A 35 9.82 -5.53 -8.13
CA ILE A 35 8.79 -4.57 -7.72
C ILE A 35 8.40 -3.76 -8.94
N LYS A 36 7.09 -3.67 -9.22
CA LYS A 36 6.56 -2.80 -10.27
C LYS A 36 5.54 -1.83 -9.70
N LEU A 37 5.62 -0.58 -10.16
CA LEU A 37 4.65 0.47 -9.90
C LEU A 37 4.09 0.95 -11.23
N PHE A 38 2.76 0.89 -11.42
CA PHE A 38 2.12 1.21 -12.71
C PHE A 38 2.76 0.51 -13.92
N ASN A 39 3.20 -0.74 -13.74
CA ASN A 39 3.93 -1.56 -14.73
C ASN A 39 5.40 -1.19 -14.96
N LYS A 40 5.93 -0.12 -14.34
CA LYS A 40 7.35 0.22 -14.40
C LYS A 40 8.11 -0.52 -13.29
N SER A 41 9.15 -1.26 -13.66
CA SER A 41 10.03 -1.93 -12.70
C SER A 41 10.86 -0.92 -11.90
N ILE A 42 10.88 -1.06 -10.59
CA ILE A 42 11.76 -0.29 -9.70
C ILE A 42 13.01 -1.13 -9.47
N ASN A 43 14.13 -0.70 -10.06
CA ASN A 43 15.43 -1.27 -9.76
C ASN A 43 15.93 -0.62 -8.47
N LEU A 44 16.02 -1.41 -7.38
CA LEU A 44 16.72 -1.02 -6.16
C LEU A 44 18.24 -1.06 -6.43
N HIS A 45 18.75 -0.21 -7.33
CA HIS A 45 20.18 0.03 -7.39
C HIS A 45 20.59 0.69 -6.07
N LYS A 46 21.67 0.19 -5.45
CA LYS A 46 22.30 0.83 -4.30
C LYS A 46 22.80 2.20 -4.74
N GLU A 47 21.97 3.24 -4.62
CA GLU A 47 22.49 4.59 -4.66
C GLU A 47 23.48 4.72 -3.49
N LYS A 48 24.67 5.26 -3.78
CA LYS A 48 25.68 5.58 -2.77
C LYS A 48 24.99 6.31 -1.64
N LYS A 49 25.25 5.88 -0.39
CA LYS A 49 24.83 6.62 0.82
C LYS A 49 25.33 8.06 0.70
N GLN A 50 24.53 8.96 0.14
CA GLN A 50 24.66 10.36 0.46
C GLN A 50 24.39 10.43 1.96
N SER A 51 25.39 10.91 2.71
CA SER A 51 25.28 11.12 4.14
C SER A 51 23.98 11.85 4.41
N LEU A 52 23.03 11.21 5.10
CA LEU A 52 21.82 11.88 5.53
C LEU A 52 22.24 13.15 6.27
N PRO A 53 21.66 14.33 5.97
CA PRO A 53 21.98 15.53 6.70
C PRO A 53 21.78 15.26 8.19
N LYS A 54 22.86 15.42 8.99
CA LYS A 54 22.85 15.31 10.44
C LYS A 54 21.88 16.37 10.98
N GLY A 55 20.62 16.00 11.15
CA GLY A 55 19.57 16.94 11.53
C GLY A 55 18.12 16.42 11.44
N ILE A 56 17.89 15.15 11.08
CA ILE A 56 16.55 14.58 11.13
C ILE A 56 16.23 14.20 12.58
N LYS A 57 15.79 15.18 13.39
CA LYS A 57 15.08 14.89 14.64
C LYS A 57 13.92 13.94 14.28
N SER A 58 13.94 12.72 14.82
CA SER A 58 13.00 11.67 14.43
C SER A 58 11.59 12.06 14.85
N ASN A 59 10.81 12.58 13.90
CA ASN A 59 9.43 13.02 14.08
C ASN A 59 8.46 11.81 14.09
N LYS A 60 8.80 10.70 14.77
CA LYS A 60 7.97 9.48 14.83
C LYS A 60 6.54 9.80 15.30
N ILE A 61 6.41 10.75 16.22
CA ILE A 61 5.12 11.24 16.75
C ILE A 61 4.22 11.86 15.65
N LYS A 62 4.80 12.50 14.62
CA LYS A 62 4.03 13.13 13.52
C LYS A 62 3.28 12.10 12.67
N TYR A 63 3.92 10.98 12.35
CA TYR A 63 3.36 9.97 11.44
C TYR A 63 2.26 9.14 12.09
N PHE A 64 2.39 8.79 13.36
CA PHE A 64 1.33 8.08 14.10
C PHE A 64 0.05 8.91 14.21
N ASN A 65 0.18 10.21 14.50
CA ASN A 65 -0.96 11.11 14.58
C ASN A 65 -1.67 11.28 13.22
N LEU A 66 -0.90 11.37 12.14
CA LEU A 66 -1.44 11.42 10.78
C LEU A 66 -2.20 10.14 10.43
N LEU A 67 -1.63 8.97 10.73
CA LEU A 67 -2.25 7.68 10.43
C LEU A 67 -3.54 7.48 11.23
N ASN A 68 -3.57 7.85 12.50
CA ASN A 68 -4.78 7.77 13.33
C ASN A 68 -5.90 8.68 12.80
N ARG A 69 -5.56 9.89 12.36
CA ARG A 69 -6.53 10.80 11.71
C ARG A 69 -7.03 10.27 10.38
N TYR A 70 -6.16 9.66 9.59
CA TYR A 70 -6.58 9.05 8.33
C TYR A 70 -7.54 7.87 8.58
N LYS A 71 -7.22 7.00 9.55
CA LYS A 71 -8.07 5.87 9.98
C LYS A 71 -9.46 6.30 10.44
N SER A 72 -9.56 7.43 11.15
CA SER A 72 -10.84 7.98 11.62
C SER A 72 -11.57 8.82 10.57
N SER A 73 -10.93 9.15 9.45
CA SER A 73 -11.54 9.96 8.40
C SER A 73 -12.52 9.16 7.54
N ASN A 74 -13.52 9.85 6.99
CA ASN A 74 -14.45 9.25 6.01
C ASN A 74 -13.81 9.02 4.63
N PHE A 75 -12.63 9.59 4.38
CA PHE A 75 -11.93 9.58 3.09
C PHE A 75 -11.00 8.35 2.94
N LYS A 76 -11.49 7.16 3.28
CA LYS A 76 -10.74 5.91 3.10
C LYS A 76 -10.68 5.52 1.62
N SER A 77 -9.47 5.28 1.12
CA SER A 77 -9.23 4.78 -0.23
C SER A 77 -9.70 3.33 -0.38
N ASN A 78 -10.14 2.96 -1.58
CA ASN A 78 -10.51 1.57 -1.85
C ASN A 78 -9.27 0.77 -2.22
N ILE A 79 -9.17 -0.47 -1.72
CA ILE A 79 -8.02 -1.35 -1.97
C ILE A 79 -8.46 -2.69 -2.54
N PHE A 80 -7.69 -3.19 -3.51
CA PHE A 80 -7.76 -4.53 -4.06
C PHE A 80 -6.43 -5.22 -3.78
N ILE A 81 -6.45 -6.38 -3.13
CA ILE A 81 -5.26 -7.19 -2.86
C ILE A 81 -5.51 -8.60 -3.36
N ASP A 82 -4.55 -9.10 -4.12
CA ASP A 82 -4.50 -10.49 -4.56
C ASP A 82 -3.08 -11.01 -4.34
N THR A 83 -2.93 -12.04 -3.53
CA THR A 83 -1.65 -12.61 -3.12
C THR A 83 -1.61 -14.10 -3.41
N TYR A 84 -0.57 -14.54 -4.06
CA TYR A 84 -0.25 -15.94 -4.30
C TYR A 84 1.12 -16.24 -3.69
N ILE A 85 1.19 -17.29 -2.89
CA ILE A 85 2.43 -17.77 -2.27
C ILE A 85 2.52 -19.26 -2.53
N GLU A 86 3.58 -19.68 -3.18
CA GLU A 86 3.98 -21.08 -3.33
C GLU A 86 5.34 -21.23 -2.67
N TYR A 87 5.43 -22.10 -1.65
CA TYR A 87 6.67 -22.22 -0.89
C TYR A 87 6.84 -23.60 -0.25
N GLY A 88 8.07 -23.92 0.13
CA GLY A 88 8.39 -25.14 0.89
C GLY A 88 9.76 -25.05 1.55
N CYS A 89 9.95 -25.80 2.64
CA CYS A 89 11.12 -25.66 3.53
C CYS A 89 12.09 -26.86 3.50
N ASN A 90 12.02 -27.75 2.51
CA ASN A 90 12.72 -29.07 2.48
C ASN A 90 12.39 -30.03 3.64
N ASP A 91 11.56 -29.61 4.59
CA ASP A 91 11.06 -30.38 5.71
C ASP A 91 9.54 -30.24 5.72
N ALA A 92 8.86 -31.38 5.68
CA ALA A 92 7.40 -31.43 5.60
C ALA A 92 6.74 -30.87 6.87
N SER A 93 7.31 -31.13 8.05
CA SER A 93 6.82 -30.65 9.33
C SER A 93 6.98 -29.14 9.45
N LEU A 94 8.14 -28.60 9.06
CA LEU A 94 8.35 -27.15 9.03
C LEU A 94 7.42 -26.46 8.02
N THR A 95 7.19 -27.09 6.86
CA THR A 95 6.27 -26.57 5.84
C THR A 95 4.82 -26.57 6.36
N ALA A 96 4.40 -27.61 7.09
CA ALA A 96 3.06 -27.68 7.68
C ALA A 96 2.82 -26.62 8.75
N ILE A 97 3.77 -26.45 9.69
CA ILE A 97 3.68 -25.47 10.77
C ILE A 97 3.61 -24.06 10.17
N SER A 98 4.55 -23.73 9.27
CA SER A 98 4.57 -22.42 8.61
C SER A 98 3.30 -22.16 7.79
N TYR A 99 2.67 -23.19 7.23
CA TYR A 99 1.45 -23.03 6.44
C TYR A 99 0.28 -22.61 7.34
N GLY A 100 0.16 -23.25 8.51
CA GLY A 100 -0.79 -22.83 9.54
C GLY A 100 -0.52 -21.40 10.01
N THR A 101 0.73 -21.08 10.33
CA THR A 101 1.13 -19.75 10.79
C THR A 101 0.84 -18.66 9.76
N LEU A 102 1.18 -18.90 8.49
CA LEU A 102 0.94 -17.94 7.40
C LEU A 102 -0.56 -17.74 7.17
N ASN A 103 -1.37 -18.79 7.17
CA ASN A 103 -2.82 -18.64 7.03
C ASN A 103 -3.41 -17.79 8.17
N SER A 104 -3.01 -18.05 9.42
CA SER A 104 -3.43 -17.25 10.57
C SER A 104 -2.99 -15.79 10.43
N PHE A 105 -1.78 -15.54 9.93
CA PHE A 105 -1.30 -14.18 9.68
C PHE A 105 -2.19 -13.44 8.67
N PHE A 106 -2.52 -14.04 7.53
CA PHE A 106 -3.39 -13.40 6.53
C PHE A 106 -4.82 -13.19 7.04
N TYR A 107 -5.33 -14.09 7.89
CA TYR A 107 -6.62 -13.90 8.54
C TYR A 107 -6.63 -12.65 9.44
N ILE A 108 -5.59 -12.47 10.27
CA ILE A 108 -5.44 -11.29 11.14
C ILE A 108 -5.15 -10.01 10.32
N LEU A 109 -4.49 -10.15 9.18
CA LEU A 109 -4.13 -9.02 8.34
C LEU A 109 -5.36 -8.31 7.75
N TYR A 110 -6.42 -9.05 7.40
CA TYR A 110 -7.66 -8.48 6.86
C TYR A 110 -8.27 -7.35 7.71
N PRO A 111 -8.62 -7.54 9.00
CA PRO A 111 -9.21 -6.48 9.82
C PRO A 111 -8.26 -5.30 10.05
N LEU A 112 -6.95 -5.53 10.09
CA LEU A 112 -5.95 -4.46 10.17
C LEU A 112 -6.01 -3.54 8.95
N LEU A 113 -6.16 -4.12 7.76
CA LEU A 113 -6.32 -3.34 6.54
C LEU A 113 -7.68 -2.66 6.45
N GLN A 114 -8.76 -3.32 6.88
CA GLN A 114 -10.11 -2.75 6.85
C GLN A 114 -10.24 -1.50 7.73
N ASN A 115 -9.44 -1.41 8.80
CA ASN A 115 -9.38 -0.21 9.62
C ASN A 115 -8.84 1.01 8.85
N ILE A 116 -7.93 0.78 7.90
CA ILE A 116 -7.23 1.85 7.15
C ILE A 116 -7.89 2.12 5.79
N PHE A 117 -8.41 1.08 5.14
CA PHE A 117 -8.91 1.12 3.76
C PHE A 117 -10.28 0.49 3.63
N LYS A 118 -11.00 0.85 2.56
CA LYS A 118 -12.20 0.13 2.13
C LYS A 118 -11.78 -1.03 1.23
N ILE A 119 -11.83 -2.26 1.75
CA ILE A 119 -11.41 -3.45 1.01
C ILE A 119 -12.48 -3.81 -0.02
N LYS A 120 -12.15 -3.68 -1.31
CA LYS A 120 -13.01 -4.12 -2.44
C LYS A 120 -12.79 -5.59 -2.77
N HIS A 121 -11.56 -6.07 -2.62
CA HIS A 121 -11.19 -7.44 -2.90
C HIS A 121 -9.97 -7.81 -2.06
N TYR A 122 -10.01 -8.99 -1.47
CA TYR A 122 -8.93 -9.54 -0.68
C TYR A 122 -8.87 -11.04 -0.93
N ASN A 123 -7.88 -11.47 -1.71
CA ASN A 123 -7.63 -12.87 -1.98
C ASN A 123 -6.19 -13.20 -1.59
N PHE A 124 -6.03 -14.31 -0.88
CA PHE A 124 -4.73 -14.88 -0.58
C PHE A 124 -4.79 -16.38 -0.84
N LYS A 125 -3.87 -16.88 -1.66
CA LYS A 125 -3.74 -18.29 -2.00
C LYS A 125 -2.34 -18.75 -1.60
N ILE A 126 -2.28 -19.71 -0.69
CA ILE A 126 -1.04 -20.30 -0.21
C ILE A 126 -1.00 -21.76 -0.66
N VAL A 127 0.07 -22.14 -1.35
CA VAL A 127 0.30 -23.48 -1.87
C VAL A 127 1.59 -24.03 -1.23
N PRO A 128 1.47 -24.92 -0.23
CA PRO A 128 2.64 -25.52 0.39
C PRO A 128 3.23 -26.63 -0.49
N ASN A 129 4.56 -26.73 -0.54
CA ASN A 129 5.29 -27.81 -1.17
C ASN A 129 6.18 -28.51 -0.13
N PHE A 130 5.73 -29.66 0.35
CA PHE A 130 6.37 -30.35 1.48
C PHE A 130 7.76 -30.93 1.16
N ASN A 131 8.06 -31.13 -0.13
CA ASN A 131 9.23 -31.89 -0.56
C ASN A 131 10.28 -31.03 -1.28
N LYS A 132 10.04 -29.73 -1.46
CA LYS A 132 10.94 -28.84 -2.22
C LYS A 132 11.18 -27.54 -1.47
N ASN A 133 12.42 -27.05 -1.48
CA ASN A 133 12.75 -25.70 -1.04
C ASN A 133 12.53 -24.71 -2.18
N ILE A 134 11.34 -24.11 -2.17
CA ILE A 134 10.91 -23.12 -3.15
C ILE A 134 10.30 -21.92 -2.44
N LEU A 135 10.40 -20.76 -3.08
CA LEU A 135 9.68 -19.56 -2.67
C LEU A 135 9.32 -18.77 -3.91
N HIS A 136 8.02 -18.73 -4.18
CA HIS A 136 7.40 -17.98 -5.25
C HIS A 136 6.25 -17.17 -4.66
N LEU A 137 6.47 -15.87 -4.50
CA LEU A 137 5.49 -14.94 -3.94
C LEU A 137 5.10 -13.95 -5.01
N LYS A 138 3.80 -13.76 -5.21
CA LYS A 138 3.24 -12.80 -6.15
C LYS A 138 2.11 -12.04 -5.47
N THR A 139 2.29 -10.75 -5.27
CA THR A 139 1.28 -9.87 -4.69
C THR A 139 0.93 -8.77 -5.67
N LYS A 140 -0.35 -8.59 -5.93
CA LYS A 140 -0.91 -7.49 -6.71
C LYS A 140 -1.80 -6.66 -5.79
N CYS A 141 -1.47 -5.39 -5.66
CA CYS A 141 -2.22 -4.41 -4.89
C CYS A 141 -2.67 -3.28 -5.81
N ILE A 142 -3.93 -2.88 -5.74
CA ILE A 142 -4.45 -1.70 -6.43
C ILE A 142 -5.11 -0.81 -5.39
N ILE A 143 -4.61 0.41 -5.26
CA ILE A 143 -5.22 1.44 -4.41
C ILE A 143 -5.94 2.41 -5.33
N TYR A 144 -7.25 2.49 -5.20
CA TYR A 144 -8.08 3.44 -5.95
C TYR A 144 -8.18 4.73 -5.16
N ILE A 145 -7.57 5.79 -5.68
CA ILE A 145 -7.53 7.10 -5.05
C ILE A 145 -8.14 8.13 -6.02
N ASN A 146 -9.07 8.95 -5.53
CA ASN A 146 -9.58 10.10 -6.28
C ASN A 146 -8.93 11.41 -5.82
N MET A 147 -9.10 12.50 -6.59
CA MET A 147 -8.51 13.81 -6.23
C MET A 147 -8.96 14.31 -4.85
N ALA A 148 -10.24 14.10 -4.49
CA ALA A 148 -10.77 14.52 -3.20
C ALA A 148 -9.99 13.87 -2.03
N GLN A 149 -9.73 12.56 -2.09
CA GLN A 149 -8.94 11.85 -1.10
C GLN A 149 -7.50 12.37 -1.01
N VAL A 150 -6.85 12.66 -2.15
CA VAL A 150 -5.51 13.26 -2.18
C VAL A 150 -5.51 14.62 -1.47
N ILE A 151 -6.47 15.49 -1.82
CA ILE A 151 -6.60 16.83 -1.22
C ILE A 151 -6.84 16.73 0.29
N SER A 152 -7.71 15.81 0.73
CA SER A 152 -7.96 15.58 2.17
C SER A 152 -6.70 15.15 2.92
N ILE A 153 -5.91 14.22 2.33
CA ILE A 153 -4.64 13.78 2.93
C ILE A 153 -3.65 14.94 3.03
N LEU A 154 -3.54 15.77 1.98
CA LEU A 154 -2.68 16.97 1.99
C LEU A 154 -3.10 17.97 3.06
N PHE A 155 -4.41 18.20 3.23
CA PHE A 155 -4.92 19.09 4.26
C PHE A 155 -4.63 18.57 5.68
N MET A 156 -4.86 17.28 5.92
CA MET A 156 -4.52 16.62 7.19
C MET A 156 -3.02 16.72 7.50
N TYR A 157 -2.17 16.52 6.49
CA TYR A 157 -0.73 16.64 6.63
C TYR A 157 -0.30 18.06 7.01
N ARG A 158 -0.82 19.08 6.31
CA ARG A 158 -0.55 20.49 6.64
C ARG A 158 -0.99 20.85 8.06
N LYS A 159 -2.18 20.40 8.48
CA LYS A 159 -2.70 20.62 9.84
C LYS A 159 -1.78 19.98 10.89
N SER A 160 -1.34 18.74 10.64
CA SER A 160 -0.42 18.02 11.54
C SER A 160 0.93 18.74 11.71
N ILE A 161 1.47 19.34 10.65
CA ILE A 161 2.72 20.11 10.76
C ILE A 161 2.54 21.36 11.62
N LYS A 162 1.44 22.11 11.42
CA LYS A 162 1.16 23.34 12.18
C LYS A 162 1.05 23.07 13.68
N GLU A 163 0.34 22.02 14.06
CA GLU A 163 0.13 21.67 15.47
C GLU A 163 1.41 21.28 16.21
N VAL A 164 2.39 20.68 15.53
CA VAL A 164 3.67 20.39 16.16
C VAL A 164 4.50 21.66 16.33
N LYS A 165 4.50 22.57 15.36
CA LYS A 165 5.19 23.86 15.50
C LYS A 165 4.61 24.75 16.59
N ALA A 166 3.33 24.59 16.95
CA ALA A 166 2.69 25.34 18.02
C ALA A 166 2.96 24.75 19.42
N LYS A 167 3.59 23.58 19.51
CA LYS A 167 3.94 22.89 20.77
C LYS A 167 5.44 22.93 21.08
N GLU A 168 6.25 23.46 20.16
CA GLU A 168 7.68 23.79 20.33
C GLU A 168 7.81 25.26 20.72
#